data_AF-A0AAN0YJU1-F1
#
_entry.id   AF-A0AAN0YJU1-F1
#
_cell.length_a   1.000
_cell.length_b   1.000
_cell.length_c   1.000
_cell.angle_alpha   90.00
_cell.angle_beta   90.00
_cell.angle_gamma   90.00
#
_symmetry.space_group_name_H-M   'P 1'
#
loop_
_entity.id
_entity.type
_entity.pdbx_description
1 polymer ?
#
loop_
_entity_poly.entity_id
_entity_poly.type
_entity_poly.pdbx_seq_one_letter_code
_entity_poly.pdbx_strand_id
1 'polypeptide(L)'
;MNKNKRNRLTKRHDQFILLLLSLSPSLELEQISEMFENKYGFPLKDHQLSKAIERVKDRIDDLKDSEALTLEIAYEVGFITLHSRTNRILALEDIVHKNINGYKHQVNSPKGEIVEIIKKDHKVAIEALKAIKSEMGKDNEKSAIYNLQIGEATPNDEEDDLESDDEL
;
A
#
# COMPACT_ATOMS: atom_id res chain seq x y z
N MET A 1 -22.47 -10.44 -30.30
CA MET A 1 -23.53 -9.82 -29.47
C MET A 1 -23.33 -10.26 -28.03
N ASN A 2 -22.89 -9.37 -27.14
CA ASN A 2 -23.45 -9.33 -25.79
C ASN A 2 -23.33 -7.90 -25.25
N LYS A 3 -24.48 -7.32 -24.92
CA LYS A 3 -24.68 -5.91 -24.62
C LYS A 3 -24.35 -5.66 -23.14
N ASN A 4 -23.55 -4.62 -22.86
CA ASN A 4 -23.59 -3.83 -21.62
C ASN A 4 -23.83 -4.61 -20.30
N LYS A 5 -22.93 -5.52 -19.91
CA LYS A 5 -22.73 -5.75 -18.47
C LYS A 5 -22.16 -4.44 -17.92
N ARG A 6 -22.97 -3.66 -17.22
CA ARG A 6 -22.46 -2.58 -16.37
C ARG A 6 -21.55 -3.26 -15.36
N ASN A 7 -20.24 -3.21 -15.57
CA ASN A 7 -19.25 -3.70 -14.60
C ASN A 7 -19.43 -2.89 -13.32
N ARG A 8 -20.27 -3.39 -12.41
CA ARG A 8 -20.40 -2.84 -11.06
C ARG A 8 -19.09 -3.13 -10.35
N LEU A 9 -18.56 -2.12 -9.67
CA LEU A 9 -17.37 -2.32 -8.85
C LEU A 9 -17.73 -3.27 -7.71
N THR A 10 -16.87 -4.27 -7.49
CA THR A 10 -17.00 -5.22 -6.38
C THR A 10 -16.36 -4.61 -5.14
N LYS A 11 -16.59 -5.22 -3.97
CA LYS A 11 -15.94 -4.82 -2.71
C LYS A 11 -14.40 -4.82 -2.83
N ARG A 12 -13.84 -5.77 -3.59
CA ARG A 12 -12.40 -5.91 -3.84
C ARG A 12 -11.82 -4.76 -4.66
N HIS A 13 -12.61 -4.23 -5.61
CA HIS A 13 -12.24 -3.03 -6.37
C HIS A 13 -12.20 -1.79 -5.47
N ASP A 14 -13.19 -1.64 -4.59
CA ASP A 14 -13.24 -0.53 -3.64
C ASP A 14 -12.08 -0.61 -2.63
N GLN A 15 -11.77 -1.80 -2.12
CA GLN A 15 -10.61 -2.05 -1.25
C GLN A 15 -9.28 -1.70 -1.92
N PHE A 16 -9.14 -1.94 -3.22
CA PHE A 16 -7.94 -1.55 -3.94
C PHE A 16 -7.80 -0.03 -4.03
N ILE A 17 -8.89 0.69 -4.35
CA ILE A 17 -8.89 2.15 -4.40
C ILE A 17 -8.62 2.74 -3.01
N LEU A 18 -9.22 2.15 -1.96
CA LEU A 18 -8.95 2.49 -0.56
C LEU A 18 -7.46 2.35 -0.23
N LEU A 19 -6.85 1.23 -0.61
CA LEU A 19 -5.43 0.98 -0.38
C LEU A 19 -4.58 2.05 -1.10
N LEU A 20 -4.83 2.33 -2.38
CA LEU A 20 -4.09 3.34 -3.14
C LEU A 20 -4.17 4.73 -2.48
N LEU A 21 -5.36 5.16 -2.09
CA LEU A 21 -5.57 6.47 -1.46
C LEU A 21 -4.99 6.56 -0.06
N SER A 22 -4.97 5.44 0.70
CA SER A 22 -4.35 5.41 2.02
C SER A 22 -2.83 5.58 1.94
N LEU A 23 -2.20 4.96 0.95
CA LEU A 23 -0.74 4.94 0.78
C LEU A 23 -0.22 6.16 0.02
N SER A 24 -1.02 6.76 -0.85
CA SER A 24 -0.61 7.90 -1.68
C SER A 24 -1.79 8.85 -1.87
N PRO A 25 -2.11 9.67 -0.85
CA PRO A 25 -3.27 10.56 -0.89
C PRO A 25 -3.15 11.69 -1.93
N SER A 26 -1.98 11.88 -2.53
CA SER A 26 -1.73 12.85 -3.61
C SER A 26 -1.90 12.27 -5.02
N LEU A 27 -2.32 11.00 -5.16
CA LEU A 27 -2.53 10.40 -6.47
C LEU A 27 -3.64 11.13 -7.24
N GLU A 28 -3.36 11.45 -8.49
CA GLU A 28 -4.36 12.01 -9.40
C GLU A 28 -5.34 10.92 -9.87
N LEU A 29 -6.57 11.32 -10.23
CA LEU A 29 -7.62 10.40 -10.65
C LEU A 29 -7.21 9.56 -11.87
N GLU A 30 -6.42 10.15 -12.77
CA GLU A 30 -5.86 9.48 -13.96
C GLU A 30 -4.92 8.34 -13.55
N GLN A 31 -4.04 8.58 -12.57
CA GLN A 31 -3.10 7.59 -12.06
C GLN A 31 -3.82 6.43 -11.36
N ILE A 32 -4.87 6.72 -10.58
CA ILE A 32 -5.69 5.68 -9.93
C ILE A 32 -6.37 4.81 -10.99
N SER A 33 -6.89 5.44 -12.05
CA SER A 33 -7.53 4.73 -13.16
C SER A 33 -6.55 3.85 -13.93
N GLU A 34 -5.35 4.36 -14.20
CA GLU A 34 -4.28 3.60 -14.87
C GLU A 34 -3.84 2.39 -14.03
N MET A 35 -3.59 2.59 -12.73
CA MET A 35 -3.24 1.49 -11.82
C MET A 35 -4.36 0.46 -11.68
N PHE A 36 -5.62 0.90 -11.73
CA PHE A 36 -6.77 0.02 -11.73
C PHE A 36 -6.86 -0.82 -13.01
N GLU A 37 -6.72 -0.18 -14.17
CA GLU A 37 -6.79 -0.85 -15.47
C GLU A 37 -5.67 -1.87 -15.63
N ASN A 38 -4.44 -1.50 -15.23
CA ASN A 38 -3.29 -2.41 -15.23
C ASN A 38 -3.52 -3.66 -14.38
N LYS A 39 -4.31 -3.54 -13.31
CA LYS A 39 -4.59 -4.65 -12.40
C LYS A 39 -5.74 -5.54 -12.86
N TYR A 40 -6.86 -4.92 -13.25
CA TYR A 40 -8.11 -5.64 -13.50
C TYR A 40 -8.41 -5.81 -15.00
N GLY A 41 -7.58 -5.25 -15.88
CA GLY A 41 -7.69 -5.40 -17.33
C GLY A 41 -8.86 -4.64 -17.96
N PHE A 42 -9.47 -3.68 -17.23
CA PHE A 42 -10.51 -2.81 -17.77
C PHE A 42 -10.44 -1.40 -17.19
N PRO A 43 -10.78 -0.37 -17.99
CA PRO A 43 -10.72 1.02 -17.56
C PRO A 43 -11.87 1.36 -16.62
N LEU A 44 -11.58 2.22 -15.65
CA LEU A 44 -12.56 2.75 -14.72
C LEU A 44 -13.11 4.07 -15.27
N LYS A 45 -14.43 4.21 -15.34
CA LYS A 45 -15.04 5.48 -15.77
C LYS A 45 -15.00 6.49 -14.62
N ASP A 46 -14.81 7.77 -14.92
CA ASP A 46 -14.70 8.85 -13.91
C ASP A 46 -15.81 8.80 -12.86
N HIS A 47 -17.08 8.63 -13.29
CA HIS A 47 -18.22 8.55 -12.38
C HIS A 47 -18.20 7.32 -11.46
N GLN A 48 -17.58 6.22 -11.89
CA GLN A 48 -17.40 5.02 -11.06
C GLN A 48 -16.28 5.25 -10.05
N LEU A 49 -15.22 5.96 -10.46
CA LEU A 49 -14.10 6.31 -9.60
C LEU A 49 -14.56 7.24 -8.48
N SER A 50 -15.22 8.35 -8.81
CA SER A 50 -15.73 9.28 -7.81
C SER A 50 -16.64 8.60 -6.78
N LYS A 51 -17.53 7.70 -7.24
CA LYS A 51 -18.40 6.91 -6.33
C LYS A 51 -17.65 5.89 -5.50
N ALA A 52 -16.56 5.32 -6.00
CA ALA A 52 -15.71 4.46 -5.21
C ALA A 52 -14.98 5.25 -4.12
N ILE A 53 -14.41 6.41 -4.48
CA ILE A 53 -13.73 7.32 -3.57
C ILE A 53 -14.67 7.76 -2.44
N GLU A 54 -15.88 8.22 -2.77
CA GLU A 54 -16.87 8.61 -1.76
C GLU A 54 -17.20 7.48 -0.78
N ARG A 55 -17.29 6.23 -1.24
CA ARG A 55 -17.60 5.07 -0.39
C ARG A 55 -16.45 4.67 0.53
N VAL A 56 -15.21 4.95 0.15
CA VAL A 56 -14.03 4.50 0.90
C VAL A 56 -13.39 5.60 1.74
N LYS A 57 -13.74 6.87 1.51
CA LYS A 57 -13.12 8.03 2.14
C LYS A 57 -13.06 7.94 3.66
N ASP A 58 -14.16 7.54 4.29
CA ASP A 58 -14.27 7.46 5.75
C ASP A 58 -13.42 6.33 6.35
N ARG A 59 -13.02 5.35 5.53
CA ARG A 59 -12.18 4.21 5.94
C ARG A 59 -10.69 4.46 5.72
N ILE A 60 -10.31 5.57 5.09
CA ILE A 60 -8.90 5.88 4.81
C ILE A 60 -8.13 6.08 6.12
N ASP A 61 -8.71 6.80 7.06
CA ASP A 61 -8.07 7.11 8.35
C ASP A 61 -7.94 5.82 9.19
N ASP A 62 -8.95 4.95 9.18
CA ASP A 62 -8.89 3.63 9.84
C ASP A 62 -7.71 2.77 9.36
N LEU A 63 -7.38 2.82 8.05
CA LEU A 63 -6.24 2.07 7.50
C LEU A 63 -4.90 2.68 7.90
N LYS A 64 -4.80 4.02 7.97
CA LYS A 64 -3.57 4.70 8.37
C LYS A 64 -3.20 4.39 9.82
N ASP A 65 -4.21 4.25 10.67
CA ASP A 65 -4.03 3.98 12.09
C ASP A 65 -3.83 2.48 12.40
N SER A 66 -4.13 1.59 11.45
CA SER A 66 -4.07 0.12 11.65
C SER A 66 -3.22 -0.58 10.58
N GLU A 67 -1.99 -0.90 10.95
CA GLU A 67 -1.06 -1.67 10.11
C GLU A 67 -1.62 -3.07 9.76
N ALA A 68 -2.27 -3.73 10.74
CA ALA A 68 -2.86 -5.05 10.54
C ALA A 68 -3.98 -5.03 9.49
N LEU A 69 -4.85 -4.02 9.53
CA LEU A 69 -5.95 -3.86 8.58
C LEU A 69 -5.43 -3.55 7.16
N THR A 70 -4.38 -2.71 7.07
CA THR A 70 -3.72 -2.41 5.81
C THR A 70 -3.09 -3.66 5.19
N LEU A 71 -2.45 -4.51 6.00
CA LEU A 71 -1.88 -5.78 5.54
C LEU A 71 -2.97 -6.75 5.04
N GLU A 72 -4.06 -6.91 5.78
CA GLU A 72 -5.18 -7.76 5.42
C GLU A 72 -5.76 -7.34 4.07
N ILE A 73 -6.05 -6.05 3.89
CA ILE A 73 -6.57 -5.52 2.63
C ILE A 73 -5.56 -5.67 1.50
N ALA A 74 -4.27 -5.41 1.75
CA ALA A 74 -3.22 -5.61 0.74
C ALA A 74 -3.11 -7.07 0.30
N TYR A 75 -3.31 -8.03 1.20
CA TYR A 75 -3.36 -9.44 0.89
C TYR A 75 -4.61 -9.79 0.06
N GLU A 76 -5.79 -9.35 0.50
CA GLU A 76 -7.06 -9.57 -0.21
C GLU A 76 -7.02 -9.02 -1.64
N VAL A 77 -6.39 -7.86 -1.85
CA VAL A 77 -6.27 -7.27 -3.18
C VAL A 77 -5.05 -7.78 -3.95
N GLY A 78 -4.20 -8.65 -3.40
CA GLY A 78 -3.02 -9.18 -4.10
C GLY A 78 -1.93 -8.13 -4.35
N PHE A 79 -1.83 -7.11 -3.50
CA PHE A 79 -0.83 -6.02 -3.55
C PHE A 79 0.10 -6.06 -2.33
N ILE A 80 0.56 -7.26 -1.98
CA ILE A 80 1.50 -7.50 -0.86
C ILE A 80 2.82 -6.72 -1.05
N THR A 81 3.20 -6.48 -2.30
CA THR A 81 4.35 -5.65 -2.68
C THR A 81 4.20 -4.19 -2.25
N LEU A 82 2.98 -3.64 -2.25
CA LEU A 82 2.71 -2.29 -1.71
C LEU A 82 2.84 -2.29 -0.18
N HIS A 83 2.30 -3.28 0.53
CA HIS A 83 2.44 -3.35 1.99
C HIS A 83 3.92 -3.36 2.43
N SER A 84 4.75 -4.18 1.78
CA SER A 84 6.19 -4.22 2.07
C SER A 84 6.89 -2.90 1.74
N ARG A 85 6.41 -2.13 0.75
CA ARG A 85 6.91 -0.78 0.43
C ARG A 85 6.47 0.22 1.49
N THR A 86 5.21 0.20 1.91
CA THR A 86 4.66 1.03 2.98
C THR A 86 5.40 0.84 4.29
N ASN A 87 5.60 -0.39 4.74
CA ASN A 87 6.31 -0.66 5.99
C ASN A 87 7.76 -0.17 5.95
N ARG A 88 8.42 -0.28 4.79
CA ARG A 88 9.76 0.29 4.60
C ARG A 88 9.74 1.81 4.66
N ILE A 89 8.75 2.46 4.04
CA ILE A 89 8.60 3.92 4.10
C ILE A 89 8.34 4.39 5.54
N LEU A 90 7.40 3.78 6.26
CA LEU A 90 7.09 4.10 7.66
C LEU A 90 8.32 3.90 8.57
N ALA A 91 9.06 2.80 8.39
CA ALA A 91 10.31 2.57 9.13
C ALA A 91 11.36 3.64 8.82
N LEU A 92 11.48 4.07 7.57
CA LEU A 92 12.39 5.15 7.18
C LEU A 92 11.96 6.51 7.74
N GLU A 93 10.66 6.80 7.80
CA GLU A 93 10.13 8.02 8.41
C GLU A 93 10.39 8.09 9.92
N ASP A 94 10.25 6.96 10.62
CA ASP A 94 10.60 6.84 12.04
C ASP A 94 12.12 7.04 12.26
N ILE A 95 12.96 6.48 11.38
CA ILE A 95 14.41 6.74 11.40
C ILE A 95 14.70 8.24 11.21
N VAL A 96 14.04 8.92 10.28
CA VAL A 96 14.20 10.36 10.07
C VAL A 96 13.80 11.13 11.33
N HIS A 97 12.64 10.82 11.91
CA HIS A 97 12.15 11.50 13.12
C HIS A 97 13.10 11.33 14.31
N LYS A 98 13.53 10.09 14.58
CA LYS A 98 14.46 9.78 15.67
C LYS A 98 15.81 10.47 15.49
N ASN A 99 16.30 10.59 14.26
CA ASN A 99 17.62 11.17 14.02
C ASN A 99 17.62 12.71 13.94
N ILE A 100 16.48 13.35 13.61
CA ILE A 100 16.31 14.81 13.67
C ILE A 100 15.97 15.28 15.09
N ASN A 101 14.96 14.67 15.71
CA ASN A 101 14.48 15.07 17.04
C ASN A 101 15.42 14.58 18.16
N GLY A 102 16.18 13.52 17.87
CA GLY A 102 17.11 12.89 18.77
C GLY A 102 16.49 11.67 19.46
N TYR A 103 17.29 10.63 19.65
CA TYR A 103 16.91 9.43 20.38
C TYR A 103 17.79 9.23 21.59
N LYS A 104 17.21 8.61 22.61
CA LYS A 104 17.90 8.24 23.84
C LYS A 104 18.85 7.08 23.56
N HIS A 105 20.11 7.27 23.90
CA HIS A 105 21.15 6.27 23.72
C HIS A 105 21.94 6.12 25.02
N GLN A 106 22.05 4.89 25.50
CA GLN A 106 22.83 4.59 26.70
C GLN A 106 24.30 4.43 26.32
N VAL A 107 25.16 5.18 26.99
CA VAL A 107 26.62 5.09 26.84
C VAL A 107 27.24 4.78 28.20
N ASN A 108 28.25 3.92 28.18
CA ASN A 108 29.07 3.69 29.37
C ASN A 108 30.02 4.86 29.54
N SER A 109 29.91 5.53 30.68
CA SER A 109 30.86 6.55 31.08
C SER A 109 32.23 5.92 31.35
N PRO A 110 33.33 6.69 31.29
CA PRO A 110 34.66 6.22 31.69
C PRO A 110 34.73 5.74 33.15
N LYS A 111 33.72 6.06 33.96
CA LYS A 111 33.57 5.64 35.37
C LYS A 111 32.73 4.35 35.54
N GLY A 112 32.27 3.74 34.44
CA GLY A 112 31.48 2.51 34.47
C GLY A 112 29.98 2.72 34.73
N GLU A 113 29.50 3.97 34.71
CA GLU A 113 28.09 4.30 34.89
C GLU A 113 27.37 4.36 33.54
N ILE A 114 26.16 3.80 33.47
CA ILE A 114 25.31 3.90 32.28
C ILE A 114 24.64 5.28 32.28
N VAL A 115 25.00 6.13 31.33
CA VAL A 115 24.43 7.48 31.18
C VAL A 115 23.62 7.54 29.90
N GLU A 116 22.42 8.11 29.98
CA GLU A 116 21.54 8.31 28.82
C GLU A 116 21.86 9.65 28.16
N ILE A 117 22.30 9.61 26.89
CA ILE A 117 22.56 10.80 26.07
C ILE A 117 21.55 10.88 24.93
N ILE A 118 21.16 12.10 24.54
CA ILE A 118 20.33 12.31 23.36
C ILE A 118 21.25 12.41 22.15
N LYS A 119 21.17 11.42 21.25
CA LYS A 119 21.97 11.39 20.03
C LYS A 119 21.13 11.84 18.84
N LYS A 120 21.71 12.70 18.01
CA LYS A 120 21.16 13.16 16.72
C LYS A 120 22.14 12.81 15.62
N ASP A 121 21.65 12.22 14.53
CA ASP A 121 22.49 11.88 13.38
C ASP A 121 21.81 12.31 12.07
N HIS A 122 22.02 13.57 11.72
CA HIS A 122 21.42 14.15 10.52
C HIS A 122 21.90 13.47 9.23
N LYS A 123 23.04 12.78 9.22
CA LYS A 123 23.50 12.05 8.02
C LYS A 123 22.60 10.84 7.76
N VAL A 124 22.31 10.06 8.80
CA VAL A 124 21.38 8.93 8.72
C VAL A 124 19.97 9.40 8.31
N ALA A 125 19.52 10.55 8.83
CA ALA A 125 18.25 11.14 8.41
C ALA A 125 18.25 11.53 6.91
N ILE A 126 19.33 12.12 6.41
CA ILE A 126 19.45 12.48 4.98
C ILE A 126 19.48 11.23 4.09
N GLU A 127 20.15 10.17 4.51
CA GLU A 127 20.18 8.90 3.79
C GLU A 127 18.81 8.22 3.77
N ALA A 128 18.10 8.22 4.89
CA ALA A 128 16.73 7.72 4.97
C ALA A 128 15.77 8.52 4.06
N LEU A 129 15.89 9.86 4.01
CA LEU A 129 15.12 10.69 3.08
C LEU A 129 15.43 10.38 1.60
N LYS A 130 16.69 10.11 1.26
CA LYS A 130 17.07 9.67 -0.10
C LYS A 130 16.46 8.31 -0.44
N ALA A 131 16.42 7.39 0.52
CA ALA A 131 15.80 6.08 0.37
C ALA A 131 14.28 6.19 0.18
N ILE A 132 13.60 7.04 0.96
CA ILE A 132 12.17 7.35 0.77
C ILE A 132 11.94 7.93 -0.62
N LYS A 133 12.75 8.91 -1.04
CA LYS A 133 12.64 9.50 -2.39
C LYS A 133 12.84 8.46 -3.50
N SER A 134 13.76 7.51 -3.33
CA SER A 134 13.97 6.43 -4.29
C SER A 134 12.81 5.45 -4.31
N GLU A 135 12.29 5.05 -3.15
CA GLU A 135 11.12 4.19 -3.07
C GLU A 135 9.90 4.86 -3.69
N MET A 136 9.69 6.17 -3.50
CA MET A 136 8.60 6.95 -4.12
C MET A 136 8.81 7.21 -5.62
N GLY A 137 10.05 7.34 -6.08
CA GLY A 137 10.41 7.67 -7.47
C GLY A 137 10.39 6.50 -8.45
N LYS A 138 10.32 5.25 -7.95
CA LYS A 138 10.31 4.04 -8.79
C LYS A 138 9.10 3.90 -9.72
N ASP A 139 8.05 4.73 -9.55
CA ASP A 139 6.87 4.68 -10.41
C ASP A 139 7.04 5.48 -11.73
N ASN A 140 8.11 6.28 -11.90
CA ASN A 140 8.36 7.06 -13.12
C ASN A 140 9.39 6.44 -14.10
N GLU A 141 10.05 5.35 -13.74
CA GLU A 141 10.97 4.64 -14.63
C GLU A 141 10.44 3.24 -14.93
N LYS A 142 9.78 3.14 -16.09
CA LYS A 142 9.43 1.92 -16.84
C LYS A 142 9.93 0.61 -16.20
N SER A 143 8.98 -0.19 -15.70
CA SER A 143 9.04 -1.66 -15.68
C SER A 143 10.36 -2.25 -15.21
N ALA A 144 10.61 -2.24 -13.89
CA ALA A 144 11.52 -3.21 -13.30
C ALA A 144 10.81 -4.58 -13.33
N ILE A 145 11.00 -5.34 -14.42
CA ILE A 145 10.58 -6.73 -14.52
C ILE A 145 11.45 -7.52 -13.53
N TYR A 146 10.90 -7.82 -12.37
CA TYR A 146 11.45 -8.83 -11.47
C TYR A 146 10.92 -10.18 -11.95
N ASN A 147 11.79 -11.01 -12.54
CA ASN A 147 11.49 -12.42 -12.79
C ASN A 147 11.44 -13.16 -11.44
N LEU A 148 10.27 -13.11 -10.79
CA LEU A 148 9.93 -14.03 -9.72
C LEU A 148 9.65 -15.38 -10.36
N GLN A 149 10.55 -16.35 -10.15
CA GLN A 149 10.22 -17.76 -10.36
C GLN A 149 9.18 -18.13 -9.30
N ILE A 150 7.91 -18.04 -9.68
CA ILE A 150 6.78 -18.52 -8.90
C ILE A 150 6.80 -20.04 -9.03
N GLY A 151 7.12 -20.75 -7.94
CA GLY A 151 6.78 -22.16 -7.83
C GLY A 151 5.26 -22.28 -7.89
N GLU A 152 4.76 -23.11 -8.79
CA GLU A 152 3.33 -23.32 -9.01
C GLU A 152 2.66 -23.84 -7.74
N ALA A 153 2.04 -22.94 -6.98
CA ALA A 153 0.94 -23.30 -6.09
C ALA A 153 -0.33 -23.16 -6.92
N THR A 154 -0.89 -24.29 -7.36
CA THR A 154 -2.23 -24.36 -7.91
C THR A 154 -3.21 -23.84 -6.85
N PRO A 155 -3.98 -22.78 -7.13
CA PRO A 155 -5.10 -22.41 -6.27
C PRO A 155 -6.08 -23.58 -6.27
N ASN A 156 -6.61 -23.93 -5.10
CA ASN A 156 -7.72 -24.87 -5.01
C ASN A 156 -8.90 -24.19 -5.71
N ASP A 157 -9.28 -24.67 -6.89
CA ASP A 157 -10.54 -24.31 -7.54
C ASP A 157 -11.67 -24.91 -6.70
N GLU A 158 -12.02 -24.24 -5.59
CA GLU A 158 -13.36 -24.38 -5.05
C GLU A 158 -14.26 -23.61 -6.02
N GLU A 159 -14.81 -24.36 -6.98
CA GLU A 159 -15.97 -23.96 -7.76
C GLU A 159 -17.04 -23.52 -6.76
N ASP A 160 -17.21 -22.21 -6.57
CA ASP A 160 -18.42 -21.65 -5.98
C ASP A 160 -19.57 -22.10 -6.90
N ASP A 161 -20.20 -23.22 -6.52
CA ASP A 161 -21.46 -23.71 -7.06
C ASP A 161 -22.42 -22.52 -7.05
N LEU A 162 -22.68 -21.98 -8.24
CA LEU A 162 -23.76 -21.02 -8.45
C LEU A 162 -25.06 -21.76 -8.15
N GLU A 163 -25.54 -21.66 -6.90
CA GLU A 163 -26.93 -21.98 -6.59
C GLU A 163 -27.82 -21.17 -7.54
N SER A 164 -28.35 -21.90 -8.51
CA SER A 164 -29.39 -21.47 -9.41
C SER A 164 -30.68 -21.56 -8.62
N ASP A 165 -31.13 -20.44 -8.08
CA ASP A 165 -32.51 -20.29 -7.64
C ASP A 165 -33.38 -20.16 -8.91
N ASP A 166 -33.63 -21.29 -9.55
CA ASP A 166 -34.76 -21.50 -10.44
C ASP A 166 -35.89 -22.21 -9.66
N GLU A 167 -37.05 -21.55 -9.68
CA GLU A 167 -38.42 -22.06 -9.51
C GLU A 167 -38.96 -22.37 -8.08
N LEU A 168 -39.86 -21.51 -7.59
CA LEU A 168 -41.32 -21.60 -7.83
C LEU A 168 -42.07 -20.32 -7.41
#